data_AF-A0A2E5V9E3-F1
#
_entry.id   AF-A0A2E5V9E3-F1
#
_cell.length_a   1.000
_cell.length_b   1.000
_cell.length_c   1.000
_cell.angle_alpha   90.00
_cell.angle_beta   90.00
_cell.angle_gamma   90.00
#
_symmetry.space_group_name_H-M   'P 1'
#
loop_
_entity.id
_entity.type
_entity.pdbx_description
1 polymer ?
#
loop_
_entity_poly.entity_id
_entity_poly.type
_entity_poly.pdbx_seq_one_letter_code
_entity_poly.pdbx_strand_id
1 'polypeptide(L)'
;MSESIILSRVLGAIDAVPNAVGMNNHQGSLFTADEFGMKSVGLVLKDVGMYYLDSVTSPESVGYGVMSTIGVPVVTRDVFLDSKDDVNYIVDQIYRLAYVADNKGYAIGIGHIRLNTLLALQESISDLQEKGYEFVFVSEIVSSSSK
;
A
#
# COMPACT_ATOMS: atom_id res chain seq x y z
N MET A 1 -4.53 6.14 22.53
CA MET A 1 -5.20 4.82 22.59
C MET A 1 -4.27 3.87 23.31
N SER A 2 -4.73 2.96 24.18
CA SER A 2 -3.81 2.01 24.81
C SER A 2 -3.37 0.93 23.82
N GLU A 3 -2.18 0.35 24.04
CA GLU A 3 -1.66 -0.77 23.25
C GLU A 3 -2.64 -1.94 23.18
N SER A 4 -3.29 -2.28 24.30
CA SER A 4 -4.30 -3.35 24.36
C SER A 4 -5.48 -3.14 23.42
N ILE A 5 -5.92 -1.89 23.24
CA ILE A 5 -7.01 -1.55 22.31
C ILE A 5 -6.50 -1.64 20.87
N ILE A 6 -5.27 -1.19 20.59
CA ILE A 6 -4.66 -1.30 19.25
C ILE A 6 -4.55 -2.77 18.86
N LEU A 7 -3.95 -3.60 19.71
CA LEU A 7 -3.82 -5.04 19.51
C LEU A 7 -5.16 -5.70 19.20
N SER A 8 -6.16 -5.48 20.05
CA SER A 8 -7.49 -6.07 19.87
C SER A 8 -8.14 -5.65 18.55
N ARG A 9 -7.97 -4.41 18.12
CA ARG A 9 -8.52 -3.92 16.84
C ARG A 9 -7.78 -4.49 15.63
N VAL A 10 -6.45 -4.58 15.69
CA VAL A 10 -5.64 -5.13 14.60
C VAL A 10 -5.94 -6.61 14.41
N LEU A 11 -5.97 -7.39 15.50
CA LEU A 11 -6.33 -8.82 15.43
C LEU A 11 -7.75 -9.02 14.92
N GLY A 12 -8.72 -8.25 15.42
CA GLY A 12 -10.10 -8.33 14.91
C GLY A 12 -10.23 -7.97 13.42
N ALA A 13 -9.41 -7.04 12.91
CA ALA A 13 -9.37 -6.72 11.49
C ALA A 13 -8.74 -7.83 10.64
N ILE A 14 -7.72 -8.51 11.17
CA ILE A 14 -7.09 -9.68 10.54
C ILE A 14 -8.08 -10.84 10.48
N ASP A 15 -8.76 -11.15 11.59
CA ASP A 15 -9.73 -12.25 11.67
C ASP A 15 -10.93 -12.04 10.72
N ALA A 16 -11.30 -10.77 10.47
CA ALA A 16 -12.34 -10.43 9.52
C ALA A 16 -11.95 -10.70 8.05
N VAL A 17 -10.66 -10.90 7.75
CA VAL A 17 -10.13 -11.17 6.40
C VAL A 17 -9.16 -12.38 6.46
N PRO A 18 -9.69 -13.63 6.52
CA PRO A 18 -8.92 -14.84 6.89
C PRO A 18 -7.74 -15.22 5.97
N ASN A 19 -7.60 -14.58 4.81
CA ASN A 19 -6.54 -14.83 3.84
C ASN A 19 -5.66 -13.59 3.61
N ALA A 20 -5.76 -12.56 4.46
CA ALA A 20 -4.91 -11.39 4.36
C ALA A 20 -3.44 -11.79 4.56
N VAL A 21 -2.57 -11.33 3.65
CA VAL A 21 -1.11 -11.53 3.71
C VAL A 21 -0.36 -10.25 4.08
N GLY A 22 -1.08 -9.14 4.22
CA GLY A 22 -0.54 -7.84 4.55
C GLY A 22 -1.63 -6.85 4.98
N MET A 23 -1.19 -5.69 5.46
CA MET A 23 -2.04 -4.60 5.91
C MET A 23 -1.65 -3.29 5.22
N ASN A 24 -2.63 -2.42 5.00
CA ASN A 24 -2.43 -1.06 4.50
C ASN A 24 -3.22 -0.07 5.36
N ASN A 25 -2.72 1.17 5.53
CA ASN A 25 -3.50 2.21 6.19
C ASN A 25 -4.49 2.88 5.23
N HIS A 26 -5.72 3.04 5.71
CA HIS A 26 -6.73 3.90 5.10
C HIS A 26 -6.80 5.24 5.84
N GLN A 27 -6.49 6.34 5.15
CA GLN A 27 -6.22 7.64 5.80
C GLN A 27 -5.16 7.46 6.92
N GLY A 28 -5.43 8.02 8.10
CA GLY A 28 -4.66 7.74 9.29
C GLY A 28 -3.50 8.71 9.54
N SER A 29 -3.45 9.87 8.89
CA SER A 29 -2.33 10.82 8.98
C SER A 29 -1.85 11.10 10.42
N LEU A 30 -2.77 11.21 11.39
CA LEU A 30 -2.41 11.39 12.81
C LEU A 30 -1.84 10.11 13.44
N PHE A 31 -2.40 8.95 13.12
CA PHE A 31 -1.96 7.67 13.70
C PHE A 31 -0.65 7.19 13.06
N THR A 32 -0.49 7.36 11.75
CA THR A 32 0.74 6.98 11.03
C THR A 32 1.92 7.84 11.44
N ALA A 33 1.71 9.01 12.05
CA ALA A 33 2.74 9.85 12.66
C ALA A 33 3.04 9.49 14.14
N ASP A 34 2.25 8.62 14.76
CA ASP A 34 2.44 8.17 16.15
C ASP A 34 3.32 6.92 16.19
N GLU A 35 4.59 7.08 16.58
CA GLU A 35 5.56 6.01 16.66
C GLU A 35 5.13 4.89 17.63
N PHE A 36 4.52 5.23 18.76
CA PHE A 36 4.05 4.24 19.72
C PHE A 36 2.91 3.40 19.13
N GLY A 37 1.94 4.06 18.51
CA GLY A 37 0.84 3.41 17.82
C GLY A 37 1.31 2.49 16.69
N MET A 38 2.17 3.00 15.82
CA MET A 38 2.72 2.23 14.69
C MET A 38 3.59 1.07 15.15
N LYS A 39 4.35 1.22 16.25
CA LYS A 39 5.12 0.12 16.84
C LYS A 39 4.21 -0.97 17.37
N SER A 40 3.12 -0.60 18.04
CA SER A 40 2.11 -1.54 18.53
C SER A 40 1.51 -2.34 17.38
N VAL A 41 1.17 -1.69 16.25
CA VAL A 41 0.70 -2.40 15.03
C VAL A 41 1.78 -3.31 14.45
N GLY A 42 3.01 -2.81 14.33
CA GLY A 42 4.13 -3.54 13.74
C GLY A 42 4.48 -4.83 14.49
N LEU A 43 4.42 -4.82 15.82
CA LEU A 43 4.64 -6.04 16.62
C LEU A 43 3.59 -7.12 16.29
N VAL A 44 2.32 -6.73 16.15
CA VAL A 44 1.26 -7.68 15.77
C VAL A 44 1.50 -8.24 14.37
N LEU A 45 1.76 -7.36 13.39
CA LEU A 45 1.99 -7.78 12.01
C LEU A 45 3.20 -8.72 11.89
N LYS A 46 4.27 -8.47 12.67
CA LYS A 46 5.44 -9.34 12.75
C LYS A 46 5.06 -10.72 13.28
N ASP A 47 4.31 -10.77 14.38
CA ASP A 47 3.94 -12.03 15.03
C ASP A 47 3.04 -12.89 14.14
N VAL A 48 2.17 -12.27 13.33
CA VAL A 48 1.31 -12.98 12.37
C VAL A 48 1.91 -13.16 10.98
N GLY A 49 3.15 -12.70 10.75
CA GLY A 49 3.86 -12.87 9.48
C GLY A 49 3.30 -12.07 8.29
N MET A 50 2.73 -10.89 8.54
CA MET A 50 2.15 -10.02 7.52
C MET A 50 3.10 -8.90 7.10
N TYR A 51 2.97 -8.43 5.86
CA TYR A 51 3.65 -7.22 5.40
C TYR A 51 2.82 -5.95 5.65
N TYR A 52 3.45 -4.79 5.57
CA TYR A 52 2.79 -3.49 5.59
C TYR A 52 2.98 -2.73 4.27
N LEU A 53 1.91 -2.18 3.72
CA LEU A 53 1.96 -1.18 2.66
C LEU A 53 1.62 0.16 3.29
N ASP A 54 2.54 1.11 3.28
CA ASP A 54 2.28 2.48 3.74
C ASP A 54 1.69 3.30 2.58
N SER A 55 0.45 3.78 2.73
CA SER A 55 -0.20 4.68 1.76
C SER A 55 0.44 6.06 1.71
N VAL A 56 1.25 6.43 2.71
CA VAL A 56 1.90 7.74 2.87
C VAL A 56 0.87 8.86 2.75
N THR A 57 -0.12 8.85 3.64
CA THR A 57 -1.22 9.83 3.66
C THR A 57 -0.81 11.16 4.27
N SER A 58 0.38 11.25 4.87
CA SER A 58 1.02 12.49 5.26
C SER A 58 2.55 12.33 5.22
N PRO A 59 3.30 13.43 5.02
CA PRO A 59 4.76 13.40 5.03
C PRO A 59 5.35 13.08 6.41
N GLU A 60 4.56 13.17 7.48
CA GLU A 60 4.92 12.80 8.84
C GLU A 60 4.73 11.30 9.14
N SER A 61 4.30 10.48 8.18
CA SER A 61 4.17 9.03 8.40
C SER A 61 5.52 8.42 8.82
N VAL A 62 5.53 7.77 9.97
CA VAL A 62 6.65 6.95 10.47
C VAL A 62 6.49 5.47 10.10
N GLY A 63 5.41 5.11 9.38
CA GLY A 63 5.03 3.73 9.09
C GLY A 63 6.15 2.91 8.45
N TYR A 64 6.72 3.39 7.35
CA TYR A 64 7.86 2.71 6.71
C TYR A 64 9.05 2.50 7.66
N GLY A 65 9.47 3.53 8.39
CA GLY A 65 10.63 3.47 9.28
C GLY A 65 10.44 2.53 10.47
N VAL A 66 9.26 2.59 11.11
CA VAL A 66 8.92 1.74 12.25
C VAL A 66 8.82 0.28 11.83
N MET A 67 8.12 -0.03 10.74
CA MET A 67 7.98 -1.40 10.24
C MET A 67 9.34 -1.99 9.86
N SER A 68 10.17 -1.22 9.14
CA SER A 68 11.55 -1.61 8.79
C SER A 68 12.38 -1.94 10.03
N THR A 69 12.32 -1.09 11.06
CA THR A 69 13.08 -1.26 12.31
C THR A 69 12.67 -2.51 13.08
N ILE A 70 11.38 -2.84 13.08
CA ILE A 70 10.84 -4.01 13.77
C ILE A 70 11.09 -5.31 12.98
N GLY A 71 11.38 -5.19 11.68
CA GLY A 71 11.56 -6.33 10.77
C GLY A 71 10.25 -6.83 10.17
N VAL A 72 9.25 -5.97 10.05
CA VAL A 72 8.04 -6.21 9.24
C VAL A 72 8.36 -5.83 7.80
N PRO A 73 8.19 -6.73 6.81
CA PRO A 73 8.36 -6.38 5.41
C PRO A 73 7.45 -5.20 5.05
N VAL A 74 8.01 -4.15 4.47
CA VAL A 74 7.27 -2.91 4.23
C VAL A 74 7.63 -2.27 2.89
N VAL A 75 6.61 -1.73 2.23
CA VAL A 75 6.72 -0.95 0.99
C VAL A 75 5.86 0.30 1.10
N THR A 76 6.13 1.30 0.28
CA THR A 76 5.31 2.52 0.19
C THR A 76 4.61 2.60 -1.15
N ARG A 77 3.49 3.34 -1.19
CA ARG A 77 2.86 3.75 -2.44
C ARG A 77 3.74 4.76 -3.20
N ASP A 78 3.83 4.60 -4.51
CA ASP A 78 4.44 5.58 -5.43
C ASP A 78 3.43 6.60 -5.95
N VAL A 79 2.28 6.14 -6.43
CA VAL A 79 1.27 7.00 -7.10
C VAL A 79 -0.11 6.77 -6.51
N PHE A 80 -0.84 7.85 -6.26
CA PHE A 80 -2.26 7.81 -5.87
C PHE A 80 -3.10 8.04 -7.12
N LEU A 81 -3.81 7.02 -7.58
CA LEU A 81 -4.37 6.99 -8.93
C LEU A 81 -5.60 7.90 -9.07
N ASP A 82 -6.46 7.94 -8.06
CA ASP A 82 -7.81 8.51 -8.17
C ASP A 82 -8.12 9.56 -7.11
N SER A 83 -7.13 10.42 -6.85
CA SER A 83 -7.32 11.61 -6.01
C SER A 83 -8.39 12.56 -6.58
N LYS A 84 -8.64 12.49 -7.90
CA LYS A 84 -9.78 13.09 -8.59
C LYS A 84 -10.60 11.97 -9.24
N ASP A 85 -11.91 12.06 -9.11
CA ASP A 85 -12.86 11.12 -9.72
C ASP A 85 -13.13 11.49 -11.19
N ASP A 86 -12.10 11.37 -12.02
CA ASP A 86 -12.11 11.71 -13.45
C ASP A 86 -11.27 10.69 -14.23
N VAL A 87 -11.83 10.10 -15.29
CA VAL A 87 -11.18 8.99 -16.02
C VAL A 87 -9.84 9.43 -16.62
N ASN A 88 -9.78 10.58 -17.28
CA ASN A 88 -8.56 11.06 -17.94
C ASN A 88 -7.45 11.34 -16.92
N TYR A 89 -7.79 11.97 -15.79
CA TYR A 89 -6.85 12.16 -14.70
C TYR A 89 -6.27 10.83 -14.17
N ILE A 90 -7.13 9.82 -14.00
CA ILE A 90 -6.71 8.51 -13.51
C ILE A 90 -5.81 7.79 -14.54
N VAL A 91 -6.15 7.88 -15.83
CA VAL A 91 -5.30 7.38 -16.94
C VAL A 91 -3.92 8.05 -16.88
N ASP A 92 -3.84 9.37 -16.72
CA ASP A 92 -2.58 10.08 -16.57
C ASP A 92 -1.77 9.59 -15.36
N GLN A 93 -2.43 9.28 -14.23
CA GLN A 93 -1.76 8.70 -13.06
C GLN A 93 -1.27 7.27 -13.30
N ILE A 94 -1.99 6.47 -14.10
CA ILE A 94 -1.56 5.11 -14.47
C ILE A 94 -0.31 5.18 -15.36
N TYR A 95 -0.25 6.08 -16.35
CA TYR A 95 0.97 6.28 -17.13
C TYR A 95 2.11 6.91 -16.30
N ARG A 96 1.78 7.74 -15.31
CA ARG A 96 2.77 8.20 -14.33
C ARG A 96 3.35 7.03 -13.52
N LEU A 97 2.51 6.07 -13.13
CA LEU A 97 2.94 4.86 -12.44
C LEU A 97 3.90 4.03 -13.31
N ALA A 98 3.57 3.85 -14.59
CA ALA A 98 4.45 3.19 -15.56
C ALA A 98 5.82 3.89 -15.69
N TYR A 99 5.81 5.22 -15.81
CA TYR A 99 7.05 6.01 -15.80
C TYR A 99 7.88 5.81 -14.51
N VAL A 100 7.25 5.72 -13.34
CA VAL A 100 7.97 5.42 -12.10
C VAL A 100 8.58 4.01 -12.15
N ALA A 101 7.85 3.03 -12.69
CA ALA A 101 8.32 1.66 -12.84
C ALA A 101 9.54 1.56 -13.76
N ASP A 102 9.58 2.32 -14.86
CA ASP A 102 10.75 2.36 -15.76
C ASP A 102 12.03 2.80 -15.04
N ASN A 103 11.91 3.72 -14.07
CA ASN A 103 13.05 4.28 -13.36
C ASN A 103 13.49 3.43 -12.17
N LYS A 104 12.56 2.73 -11.51
CA LYS A 104 12.80 1.98 -10.26
C LYS A 104 12.84 0.46 -10.45
N GLY A 105 12.39 -0.04 -11.60
CA GLY A 105 12.15 -1.47 -11.87
C GLY A 105 10.75 -1.95 -11.47
N TYR A 106 10.06 -1.23 -10.57
CA TYR A 106 8.66 -1.47 -10.20
C TYR A 106 8.01 -0.18 -9.69
N ALA A 107 6.68 -0.16 -9.60
CA ALA A 107 5.96 0.91 -8.90
C ALA A 107 4.64 0.40 -8.30
N ILE A 108 4.22 0.99 -7.18
CA ILE A 108 2.97 0.66 -6.50
C ILE A 108 1.98 1.83 -6.62
N GLY A 109 0.88 1.58 -7.33
CA GLY A 109 -0.27 2.49 -7.41
C GLY A 109 -1.36 2.09 -6.42
N ILE A 110 -2.00 3.06 -5.76
CA ILE A 110 -3.22 2.82 -4.97
C ILE A 110 -4.36 3.66 -5.54
N GLY A 111 -5.52 3.04 -5.69
CA GLY A 111 -6.79 3.69 -5.99
C GLY A 111 -7.92 3.08 -5.17
N HIS A 112 -9.15 3.51 -5.44
CA HIS A 112 -10.35 3.06 -4.77
C HIS A 112 -11.30 2.35 -5.74
N ILE A 113 -12.27 1.63 -5.14
CA ILE A 113 -13.32 0.94 -5.89
C ILE A 113 -14.35 1.97 -6.38
N ARG A 114 -14.07 2.59 -7.53
CA ARG A 114 -14.94 3.55 -8.22
C ARG A 114 -15.11 3.18 -9.68
N LEU A 115 -16.21 3.63 -10.29
CA LEU A 115 -16.48 3.38 -11.70
C LEU A 115 -15.41 3.99 -12.62
N ASN A 116 -15.02 5.26 -12.38
CA ASN A 116 -14.00 5.91 -13.21
C ASN A 116 -12.62 5.27 -13.06
N THR A 117 -12.28 4.77 -11.86
CA THR A 117 -11.04 4.01 -11.63
C THR A 117 -11.05 2.70 -12.42
N LEU A 118 -12.18 1.98 -12.43
CA LEU A 118 -12.33 0.77 -13.24
C LEU A 118 -12.19 1.06 -14.75
N LEU A 119 -12.86 2.10 -15.25
CA LEU A 119 -12.80 2.47 -16.67
C LEU A 119 -11.38 2.84 -17.10
N ALA A 120 -10.67 3.66 -16.31
CA ALA A 120 -9.29 4.05 -16.60
C ALA A 120 -8.33 2.84 -16.60
N LEU A 121 -8.52 1.89 -15.67
CA LEU A 121 -7.76 0.63 -15.65
C LEU A 121 -8.03 -0.21 -16.90
N GLN A 122 -9.28 -0.36 -17.32
CA GLN A 122 -9.64 -1.11 -18.54
C GLN A 122 -9.04 -0.49 -19.80
N GLU A 123 -8.98 0.84 -19.88
CA GLU A 123 -8.38 1.56 -21.00
C GLU A 123 -6.85 1.40 -21.04
N SER A 124 -6.20 1.40 -19.87
CA SER A 124 -4.73 1.49 -19.78
C SER A 124 -4.02 0.14 -19.73
N ILE A 125 -4.64 -0.90 -19.14
CA ILE A 125 -3.95 -2.17 -18.86
C ILE A 125 -3.45 -2.87 -20.13
N SER A 126 -4.28 -2.95 -21.18
CA SER A 126 -3.90 -3.64 -22.42
C SER A 126 -2.70 -2.97 -23.10
N ASP A 127 -2.72 -1.64 -23.22
CA ASP A 127 -1.61 -0.88 -23.81
C ASP A 127 -0.32 -1.01 -22.99
N LEU A 128 -0.41 -0.98 -21.66
CA LEU A 128 0.76 -1.19 -20.80
C LEU A 128 1.31 -2.62 -20.91
N GLN A 129 0.46 -3.64 -21.00
CA GLN A 129 0.92 -5.02 -21.23
C GLN A 129 1.62 -5.17 -22.59
N GLU A 130 1.09 -4.54 -23.66
CA GLU A 130 1.73 -4.53 -24.98
C GLU A 130 3.09 -3.80 -24.96
N LYS A 131 3.26 -2.82 -24.08
CA LYS A 131 4.53 -2.13 -23.82
C LYS A 131 5.50 -2.92 -22.92
N GLY A 132 5.09 -4.10 -22.44
CA GLY A 132 5.94 -5.01 -21.67
C GLY A 132 5.85 -4.83 -20.15
N TYR A 133 4.89 -4.07 -19.63
CA TYR A 133 4.64 -4.00 -18.19
C TYR A 133 3.89 -5.24 -17.71
N GLU A 134 4.28 -5.74 -16.54
CA GLU A 134 3.60 -6.84 -15.85
C GLU A 134 2.89 -6.32 -14.60
N PHE A 135 1.63 -6.70 -14.43
CA PHE A 135 0.86 -6.42 -13.21
C PHE A 135 0.95 -7.61 -12.27
N VAL A 136 1.62 -7.42 -11.14
CA VAL A 136 1.90 -8.46 -10.14
C VAL A 136 1.22 -8.13 -8.80
N PHE A 137 1.17 -9.10 -7.89
CA PHE A 137 0.70 -8.85 -6.53
C PHE A 137 1.73 -8.05 -5.73
N VAL A 138 1.26 -7.17 -4.84
CA VAL A 138 2.15 -6.41 -3.94
C VAL A 138 3.05 -7.33 -3.10
N SER A 139 2.56 -8.52 -2.72
CA SER A 139 3.35 -9.52 -2.00
C SER A 139 4.60 -9.98 -2.75
N GLU A 140 4.56 -9.99 -4.09
CA GLU A 140 5.71 -10.38 -4.92
C GLU A 140 6.82 -9.31 -4.85
N ILE A 141 6.43 -8.03 -4.85
CA ILE A 141 7.34 -6.89 -4.65
C ILE A 141 7.96 -6.88 -3.26
N VAL A 142 7.14 -7.15 -2.23
CA VAL A 142 7.62 -7.23 -0.85
C VAL A 142 8.64 -8.37 -0.67
N SER A 143 8.38 -9.52 -1.29
CA SER A 143 9.26 -10.69 -1.19
C SER A 143 10.61 -10.50 -1.89
N SER A 144 10.65 -9.72 -2.97
CA SER A 144 11.89 -9.44 -3.73
C SER A 144 12.76 -8.37 -3.07
N SER A 145 12.14 -7.48 -2.29
CA SER A 145 12.81 -6.40 -1.55
C SER A 145 13.43 -6.86 -0.22
N SER A 146 13.15 -8.10 0.20
CA SER A 146 13.66 -8.71 1.45
C SER A 146 14.96 -9.52 1.23
N LYS A 147 15.66 -9.33 0.10
CA LYS A 147 16.96 -9.95 -0.21
C LYS A 147 18.10 -8.96 -0.09
#